data_AF-A0A919I8J4-F1
#
_entry.id   AF-A0A919I8J4-F1
#
_cell.length_a   1.000
_cell.length_b   1.000
_cell.length_c   1.000
_cell.angle_alpha   90.00
_cell.angle_beta   90.00
_cell.angle_gamma   90.00
#
_symmetry.space_group_name_H-M   'P 1'
#
loop_
_entity.id
_entity.type
_entity.pdbx_description
1 polymer ?
#
loop_
_entity_poly.entity_id
_entity_poly.type
_entity_poly.pdbx_seq_one_letter_code
_entity_poly.pdbx_strand_id
1 'polypeptide(L)'
;MVLHKQFPDFVLFLYTHMALCDGSMHENEELVILDKMRKLFPNETNPKSKLIAAVTEYKSVDSALINTIIRDSFKTFDQVKFATKYKVYTDMYDVVNADGRVEESERKALNSLRDIIDMNAEIRHE
;
A
#
# COMPACT_ATOMS: atom_id res chain seq x y z
N MET A 1 -15.02 -3.17 5.33
CA MET A 1 -15.17 -3.80 4.00
C MET A 1 -13.80 -4.27 3.54
N VAL A 2 -13.68 -5.49 3.03
CA VAL A 2 -12.40 -6.05 2.56
C VAL A 2 -12.47 -6.25 1.07
N LEU A 3 -11.66 -5.51 0.32
CA LEU A 3 -11.58 -5.62 -1.15
C LEU A 3 -10.62 -6.75 -1.58
N HIS A 4 -9.53 -6.95 -0.82
CA HIS A 4 -8.42 -7.78 -1.24
C HIS A 4 -8.56 -9.22 -0.74
N LYS A 5 -8.55 -10.17 -1.67
CA LYS A 5 -8.61 -11.62 -1.36
C LYS A 5 -7.24 -12.21 -1.04
N GLN A 6 -6.17 -11.58 -1.51
CA GLN A 6 -4.79 -12.00 -1.25
C GLN A 6 -3.96 -10.84 -0.71
N PHE A 7 -3.00 -11.16 0.16
CA PHE A 7 -2.10 -10.17 0.74
C PHE A 7 -1.29 -9.39 -0.31
N PRO A 8 -0.76 -10.01 -1.38
CA PRO A 8 -0.12 -9.29 -2.48
C PRO A 8 -1.00 -8.20 -3.11
N ASP A 9 -2.29 -8.46 -3.34
CA ASP A 9 -3.19 -7.45 -3.91
C ASP A 9 -3.42 -6.30 -2.94
N PHE A 10 -3.49 -6.60 -1.63
CA PHE A 10 -3.54 -5.56 -0.60
C PHE A 10 -2.28 -4.70 -0.55
N VAL A 11 -1.10 -5.30 -0.69
CA VAL A 11 0.17 -4.56 -0.73
C VAL A 11 0.23 -3.66 -1.98
N LEU A 12 -0.26 -4.12 -3.12
CA LEU A 12 -0.36 -3.28 -4.33
C LEU A 12 -1.31 -2.10 -4.13
N PHE A 13 -2.44 -2.31 -3.44
CA PHE A 13 -3.37 -1.24 -3.08
C PHE A 13 -2.70 -0.20 -2.18
N LEU A 14 -1.88 -0.63 -1.22
CA LEU A 14 -1.12 0.28 -0.36
C LEU A 14 -0.10 1.12 -1.15
N TYR A 15 0.65 0.51 -2.06
CA TYR A 15 1.56 1.26 -2.94
C TYR A 15 0.81 2.29 -3.79
N THR A 16 -0.34 1.90 -4.33
CA THR A 16 -1.22 2.79 -5.11
C THR A 16 -1.78 3.93 -4.27
N HIS A 17 -2.17 3.66 -3.02
CA HIS A 17 -2.64 4.68 -2.09
C HIS A 17 -1.58 5.74 -1.82
N MET A 18 -0.34 5.30 -1.61
CA MET A 18 0.78 6.18 -1.33
C MET A 18 1.11 7.08 -2.52
N ALA A 19 1.24 6.51 -3.72
CA ALA A 19 1.56 7.25 -4.93
C ALA A 19 0.41 8.12 -5.46
N LEU A 20 -0.79 8.03 -4.88
CA LEU A 20 -1.93 8.89 -5.25
C LEU A 20 -2.36 9.80 -4.09
N CYS A 21 -1.56 9.86 -3.02
CA CYS A 21 -1.85 10.66 -1.84
C CYS A 21 -1.90 12.17 -2.15
N ASP A 22 -1.04 12.64 -3.07
CA ASP A 22 -0.95 14.02 -3.53
C ASP A 22 -1.91 14.35 -4.69
N GLY A 23 -2.62 13.34 -5.21
CA GLY A 23 -3.55 13.43 -6.32
C GLY A 23 -3.03 12.94 -7.67
N SER A 24 -1.73 12.63 -7.80
CA SER A 24 -1.14 12.13 -9.05
C SER A 24 0.10 11.28 -8.84
N MET A 25 0.12 10.10 -9.46
CA MET A 25 1.30 9.23 -9.44
C MET A 25 2.36 9.71 -10.41
N HIS A 26 3.56 9.95 -9.88
CA HIS A 26 4.72 10.38 -10.65
C HIS A 26 5.40 9.18 -11.34
N GLU A 27 6.13 9.44 -12.43
CA GLU A 27 6.78 8.39 -13.21
C GLU A 27 7.81 7.59 -12.39
N ASN A 28 8.54 8.27 -11.48
CA ASN A 28 9.52 7.62 -10.60
C ASN A 28 8.84 6.66 -9.61
N GLU A 29 7.68 7.04 -9.06
CA GLU A 29 6.91 6.18 -8.17
C GLU A 29 6.36 4.97 -8.93
N GLU A 30 5.84 5.17 -10.15
CA GLU A 30 5.39 4.09 -11.03
C GLU A 30 6.52 3.07 -11.25
N LEU A 31 7.74 3.54 -11.56
CA LEU A 31 8.90 2.66 -11.77
C LEU A 31 9.27 1.86 -10.51
N VAL A 32 9.26 2.50 -9.34
CA VAL A 32 9.54 1.80 -8.07
C VAL A 32 8.47 0.78 -7.75
N ILE A 33 7.20 1.12 -7.95
CA ILE A 33 6.07 0.19 -7.77
C ILE A 33 6.22 -1.00 -8.72
N LEU A 34 6.55 -0.77 -10.00
CA LEU A 34 6.75 -1.83 -10.98
C LEU A 34 7.90 -2.78 -10.60
N ASP A 35 9.01 -2.27 -10.04
CA ASP A 35 10.08 -3.14 -9.52
C ASP A 35 9.60 -4.00 -8.35
N LYS A 36 8.89 -3.38 -7.40
CA LYS A 36 8.33 -4.08 -6.24
C LYS A 36 7.28 -5.12 -6.66
N MET A 37 6.48 -4.84 -7.70
CA MET A 37 5.49 -5.77 -8.25
C MET A 37 6.12 -7.05 -8.81
N ARG A 38 7.33 -7.00 -9.37
CA ARG A 38 8.01 -8.22 -9.85
C ARG A 38 8.31 -9.21 -8.72
N LYS A 39 8.59 -8.70 -7.52
CA LYS A 39 8.81 -9.51 -6.32
C LYS A 39 7.48 -9.98 -5.70
N LEU A 40 6.45 -9.13 -5.77
CA LEU A 40 5.13 -9.38 -5.21
C LEU A 40 4.30 -10.38 -6.04
N PHE A 41 4.48 -10.35 -7.36
CA PHE A 41 3.79 -11.19 -8.33
C PHE A 41 4.80 -11.80 -9.33
N PRO A 42 5.61 -12.80 -8.92
CA PRO A 42 6.68 -13.35 -9.75
C PRO A 42 6.18 -14.04 -11.03
N ASN A 43 4.91 -14.43 -11.07
CA ASN A 43 4.27 -15.08 -12.22
C ASN A 43 3.46 -14.11 -13.10
N GLU A 44 3.41 -12.82 -12.74
CA GLU A 44 2.67 -11.83 -13.51
C GLU A 44 3.43 -11.49 -14.80
N THR A 45 2.76 -11.68 -15.94
CA THR A 45 3.37 -11.47 -17.26
C THR A 45 3.25 -10.00 -17.68
N ASN A 46 2.26 -9.27 -17.16
CA ASN A 46 2.06 -7.85 -17.45
C ASN A 46 1.84 -7.00 -16.18
N PRO A 47 2.92 -6.68 -15.44
CA PRO A 47 2.84 -5.88 -14.21
C PRO A 47 2.20 -4.49 -14.44
N LYS A 48 2.46 -3.87 -15.60
CA LYS A 48 1.91 -2.56 -15.92
C LYS A 48 0.40 -2.58 -16.07
N SER A 49 -0.15 -3.58 -16.77
CA SER A 49 -1.61 -3.74 -16.88
C SER A 49 -2.26 -3.97 -15.52
N LYS A 50 -1.61 -4.75 -14.64
CA LYS A 50 -2.12 -4.98 -13.27
C LYS A 50 -2.07 -3.72 -12.42
N LEU A 51 -1.03 -2.89 -12.56
CA LEU A 51 -0.95 -1.59 -11.90
C LEU A 51 -2.06 -0.64 -12.35
N ILE A 52 -2.31 -0.54 -13.66
CA ILE A 52 -3.39 0.30 -14.22
C ILE A 52 -4.75 -0.14 -13.68
N ALA A 53 -4.98 -1.45 -13.60
CA ALA A 53 -6.21 -1.99 -13.02
C ALA A 53 -6.34 -1.62 -11.53
N ALA A 54 -5.27 -1.76 -10.74
CA ALA A 54 -5.26 -1.39 -9.33
C ALA A 54 -5.49 0.11 -9.10
N VAL A 55 -4.89 0.98 -9.94
CA VAL A 55 -5.13 2.43 -9.92
C VAL A 55 -6.59 2.76 -10.23
N THR A 56 -7.16 2.07 -11.21
CA THR A 56 -8.57 2.26 -11.60
C THR A 56 -9.51 1.83 -10.48
N GLU A 57 -9.25 0.67 -9.86
CA GLU A 57 -10.00 0.19 -8.70
C GLU A 57 -9.88 1.17 -7.53
N TYR A 58 -8.66 1.60 -7.20
CA TYR A 58 -8.41 2.57 -6.13
C TYR A 58 -9.17 3.89 -6.36
N LYS A 59 -9.14 4.45 -7.57
CA LYS A 59 -9.88 5.68 -7.91
C LYS A 59 -11.40 5.51 -7.87
N SER A 60 -11.90 4.29 -7.96
CA SER A 60 -13.34 3.98 -7.82
C SER A 60 -13.79 3.86 -6.36
N VAL A 61 -12.85 3.71 -5.42
CA VAL A 61 -13.13 3.63 -4.00
C VAL A 61 -13.39 5.04 -3.45
N ASP A 62 -14.43 5.16 -2.62
CA ASP A 62 -14.68 6.38 -1.87
C ASP A 62 -13.50 6.66 -0.93
N SER A 63 -12.88 7.84 -1.11
CA SER A 63 -11.76 8.33 -0.28
C SER A 63 -12.03 8.24 1.23
N ALA A 64 -13.27 8.43 1.68
CA ALA A 64 -13.66 8.31 3.09
C ALA A 64 -13.55 6.86 3.62
N LEU A 65 -13.60 5.86 2.73
CA LEU A 65 -13.53 4.44 3.07
C LEU A 65 -12.10 3.89 3.04
N ILE A 66 -11.14 4.58 2.42
CA ILE A 66 -9.78 4.06 2.21
C ILE A 66 -9.13 3.63 3.53
N ASN A 67 -9.12 4.50 4.55
CA ASN A 67 -8.55 4.19 5.86
C ASN A 67 -9.24 2.98 6.53
N THR A 68 -10.56 2.86 6.33
CA THR A 68 -11.33 1.72 6.85
C THR A 68 -10.95 0.44 6.12
N ILE A 69 -10.83 0.46 4.79
CA ILE A 69 -10.43 -0.68 3.96
C ILE A 69 -9.02 -1.14 4.34
N ILE A 70 -8.08 -0.21 4.53
CA ILE A 70 -6.70 -0.52 4.93
C ILE A 70 -6.70 -1.24 6.28
N ARG A 71 -7.39 -0.67 7.28
CA ARG A 71 -7.48 -1.25 8.62
C ARG A 71 -8.13 -2.63 8.59
N ASP A 72 -9.27 -2.78 7.91
CA ASP A 72 -10.00 -4.05 7.83
C ASP A 72 -9.21 -5.10 7.04
N SER A 73 -8.46 -4.70 6.01
CA SER A 73 -7.55 -5.59 5.27
C SER A 73 -6.40 -6.06 6.17
N PHE A 74 -5.78 -5.19 6.97
CA PHE A 74 -4.75 -5.60 7.93
C PHE A 74 -5.26 -6.55 9.03
N LYS A 75 -6.52 -6.42 9.43
CA LYS A 75 -7.19 -7.37 10.34
C LYS A 75 -7.49 -8.70 9.67
N THR A 76 -7.88 -8.68 8.39
CA THR A 76 -8.10 -9.90 7.61
C THR A 76 -6.80 -10.66 7.37
N PHE A 77 -5.71 -9.91 7.15
CA PHE A 77 -4.35 -10.40 7.11
C PHE A 77 -3.64 -10.16 8.45
N ASP A 78 -4.33 -10.46 9.55
CA ASP A 78 -3.65 -11.02 10.71
C ASP A 78 -2.96 -12.33 10.26
N GLN A 79 -2.38 -13.21 11.04
CA GLN A 79 -1.54 -14.35 10.58
C GLN A 79 -0.26 -13.95 9.81
N VAL A 80 -0.27 -12.92 8.94
CA VAL A 80 0.92 -12.32 8.32
C VAL A 80 1.79 -11.75 9.43
N LYS A 81 3.05 -12.17 9.44
CA LYS A 81 4.03 -11.78 10.46
C LYS A 81 4.22 -10.27 10.48
N PHE A 82 4.39 -9.72 11.67
CA PHE A 82 4.66 -8.29 11.87
C PHE A 82 5.84 -7.80 11.02
N ALA A 83 6.93 -8.57 10.95
CA ALA A 83 8.09 -8.26 10.10
C ALA A 83 7.72 -8.06 8.62
N THR A 84 6.75 -8.82 8.10
CA THR A 84 6.27 -8.66 6.73
C THR A 84 5.43 -7.38 6.59
N LYS A 85 4.60 -7.05 7.58
CA LYS A 85 3.83 -5.78 7.60
C LYS A 85 4.74 -4.56 7.69
N TYR A 86 5.78 -4.64 8.52
CA TYR A 86 6.78 -3.58 8.66
C TYR A 86 7.62 -3.40 7.38
N LYS A 87 7.94 -4.50 6.69
CA LYS A 87 8.57 -4.42 5.37
C LYS A 87 7.69 -3.67 4.37
N VAL A 88 6.37 -3.90 4.38
CA VAL A 88 5.44 -3.14 3.53
C VAL A 88 5.49 -1.64 3.85
N TYR A 89 5.62 -1.27 5.13
CA TYR A 89 5.85 0.12 5.52
C TYR A 89 7.15 0.71 4.95
N THR A 90 8.27 0.00 5.07
CA THR A 90 9.54 0.42 4.44
C THR A 90 9.41 0.54 2.93
N ASP A 91 8.74 -0.42 2.29
CA ASP A 91 8.52 -0.41 0.85
C ASP A 91 7.69 0.80 0.41
N MET A 92 6.69 1.22 1.19
CA MET A 92 5.89 2.41 0.92
C MET A 92 6.70 3.70 1.03
N TYR A 93 7.61 3.78 2.02
CA TYR A 93 8.54 4.91 2.12
C TYR A 93 9.43 5.02 0.88
N ASP A 94 9.96 3.90 0.39
CA ASP A 94 10.76 3.89 -0.84
C ASP A 94 9.99 4.39 -2.07
N VAL A 95 8.67 4.10 -2.14
CA VAL A 95 7.81 4.53 -3.26
C VAL A 95 7.70 6.05 -3.28
N VAL A 96 7.28 6.67 -2.16
CA VAL A 96 7.10 8.13 -2.13
C VAL A 96 8.42 8.89 -2.15
N ASN A 97 9.49 8.31 -1.59
CA ASN A 97 10.82 8.91 -1.62
C ASN A 97 11.58 8.63 -2.94
N ALA A 98 10.90 8.15 -3.99
CA ALA A 98 11.53 7.77 -5.26
C ALA A 98 12.23 8.95 -5.95
N ASP A 99 11.73 10.18 -5.76
CA ASP A 99 12.32 11.40 -6.29
C ASP A 99 13.33 12.08 -5.32
N GLY A 100 13.57 11.46 -4.15
CA GLY A 100 14.45 11.95 -3.10
C GLY A 100 13.81 13.01 -2.18
N ARG A 101 12.51 13.24 -2.28
CA ARG A 101 11.74 14.12 -1.40
C ARG A 101 10.50 13.37 -0.90
N VAL A 102 10.01 13.78 0.26
CA VAL A 102 8.74 13.28 0.78
C VAL A 102 7.91 14.48 1.20
N GLU A 103 6.78 14.69 0.54
CA GLU A 103 5.87 15.79 0.80
C GLU A 103 5.12 15.61 2.13
N GLU A 104 4.50 16.70 2.62
CA GLU A 104 3.78 16.66 3.89
C GLU A 104 2.55 15.73 3.83
N SER A 105 1.88 15.68 2.68
CA SER A 105 0.75 14.77 2.39
C SER A 105 1.18 13.31 2.51
N GLU A 106 2.25 12.92 1.82
CA GLU A 106 2.82 11.57 1.84
C GLU A 106 3.29 11.18 3.25
N ARG A 107 3.92 12.12 3.96
CA ARG A 107 4.35 11.91 5.34
C ARG A 107 3.17 11.66 6.27
N LYS A 108 2.05 12.38 6.09
CA LYS A 108 0.80 12.14 6.84
C LYS A 108 0.20 10.76 6.52
N ALA A 109 0.21 10.35 5.26
CA ALA A 109 -0.25 9.02 4.85
C ALA A 109 0.61 7.90 5.46
N LEU A 110 1.95 8.04 5.40
CA LEU A 110 2.89 7.11 6.05
C LEU A 110 2.64 7.01 7.56
N ASN A 111 2.50 8.14 8.26
CA ASN A 111 2.24 8.12 9.69
C ASN A 111 0.91 7.43 10.02
N SER A 112 -0.16 7.74 9.28
CA SER A 112 -1.47 7.12 9.46
C SER A 112 -1.41 5.60 9.27
N LEU A 113 -0.62 5.12 8.30
CA LEU A 113 -0.40 3.70 8.06
C LEU A 113 0.40 3.04 9.17
N ARG A 114 1.44 3.70 9.66
CA ARG A 114 2.22 3.22 10.81
C ARG A 114 1.31 3.03 12.02
N ASP A 115 0.47 4.01 12.34
CA ASP A 115 -0.45 3.93 13.46
C ASP A 115 -1.43 2.75 13.31
N ILE A 116 -1.91 2.47 12.09
CA ILE A 116 -2.76 1.30 11.80
C ILE A 116 -2.01 -0.03 12.01
N ILE A 117 -0.74 -0.10 11.62
CA ILE A 117 0.08 -1.30 11.81
C ILE A 117 0.38 -1.51 13.30
N ASP A 118 0.76 -0.45 14.01
CA ASP A 118 1.13 -0.48 15.43
C ASP A 118 -0.10 -0.85 16.30
N MET A 119 -1.27 -0.25 16.06
CA MET A 119 -2.53 -0.63 16.73
C MET A 119 -2.88 -2.11 16.54
N ASN A 120 -2.67 -2.67 15.35
CA ASN A 120 -2.93 -4.09 15.11
C ASN A 120 -1.87 -5.01 15.75
N ALA A 121 -0.68 -4.50 16.09
CA ALA A 121 0.34 -5.25 16.81
C ALA A 121 0.02 -5.30 18.30
N GLU A 122 -0.42 -4.17 18.90
CA GLU A 122 -0.81 -4.10 20.32
C GLU A 122 -2.00 -5.01 20.64
N ILE A 123 -3.02 -5.05 19.78
CA ILE A 123 -4.19 -5.96 19.92
C ILE A 123 -3.78 -7.45 20.01
N ARG A 124 -2.61 -7.84 19.49
CA ARG A 124 -2.13 -9.23 19.53
C ARG A 124 -1.36 -9.57 20.80
N HIS A 125 -1.06 -8.58 21.62
CA HIS A 125 -0.32 -8.73 22.88
C HIS A 125 -1.21 -8.57 24.13
N GLU A 126 -2.51 -8.34 23.96
CA GLU A 126 -3.55 -8.42 25.01
C GLU A 126 -4.29 -9.77 24.95
#